data_AF-A0A4Q2QR24-F1
#
_entry.id   AF-A0A4Q2QR24-F1
#
_cell.length_a   1.000
_cell.length_b   1.000
_cell.length_c   1.000
_cell.angle_alpha   90.00
_cell.angle_beta   90.00
_cell.angle_gamma   90.00
#
_symmetry.space_group_name_H-M   'P 1'
#
loop_
_entity.id
_entity.type
_entity.pdbx_description
1 polymer ?
#
loop_
_entity_poly.entity_id
_entity_poly.type
_entity_poly.pdbx_seq_one_letter_code
_entity_poly.pdbx_strand_id
1 'polypeptide(L)'
;DQARGRPNLTIRTHALTDHIIFAGKRAVGDEWLEGESTIPSKATANKEVLLCAGAIASPQILQRSGVGNPELLWQFDIPVVHDLPGVGENLQDHLEMYLQYECKEPVSLYPALQWWNQPKIGAEWLFGGTGIGASN
;
A
#
# COMPACT_ATOMS: atom_id res chain seq x y z
N ASP A 1 0.66 -6.55 17.65
CA ASP A 1 0.36 -7.48 16.55
C ASP A 1 0.34 -8.91 17.09
N GLN A 2 -0.84 -9.49 17.23
CA GLN A 2 -1.01 -10.83 17.84
C GLN A 2 -0.57 -11.98 16.91
N ALA A 3 -0.53 -11.77 15.60
CA ALA A 3 -0.24 -12.84 14.64
C ALA A 3 1.26 -13.00 14.36
N ARG A 4 2.06 -11.94 14.58
CA ARG A 4 3.49 -11.89 14.25
C ARG A 4 4.33 -13.04 14.82
N GLY A 5 3.99 -13.58 15.98
CA GLY A 5 4.75 -14.64 16.64
C GLY A 5 4.48 -16.06 16.12
N ARG A 6 3.57 -16.24 15.16
CA ARG A 6 3.19 -17.56 14.65
C ARG A 6 4.32 -18.13 13.75
N PRO A 7 4.79 -19.37 13.96
CA PRO A 7 5.94 -19.92 13.23
C PRO A 7 5.66 -20.20 11.74
N ASN A 8 4.38 -20.23 11.34
CA ASN A 8 3.94 -20.43 9.97
C ASN A 8 3.69 -19.12 9.21
N LEU A 9 4.05 -17.97 9.79
CA LEU A 9 3.94 -16.65 9.16
C LEU A 9 5.32 -16.02 9.03
N THR A 10 5.70 -15.71 7.80
CA THR A 10 6.89 -14.90 7.51
C THR A 10 6.43 -13.52 7.07
N ILE A 11 6.89 -12.48 7.76
CA ILE A 11 6.65 -11.09 7.38
C ILE A 11 7.95 -10.53 6.81
N ARG A 12 7.89 -10.00 5.59
CA ARG A 12 8.96 -9.22 4.96
C ARG A 12 8.49 -7.77 4.86
N THR A 13 9.31 -6.85 5.35
CA THR A 13 9.08 -5.40 5.31
C THR A 13 10.16 -4.76 4.47
N HIS A 14 9.92 -3.60 3.87
CA HIS A 14 10.83 -3.00 2.89
C HIS A 14 11.01 -3.88 1.64
N ALA A 15 10.01 -4.72 1.35
CA ALA A 15 9.94 -5.57 0.17
C ALA A 15 8.91 -4.98 -0.80
N LEU A 16 9.36 -4.26 -1.82
CA LEU A 16 8.51 -3.66 -2.84
C LEU A 16 8.28 -4.65 -3.97
N THR A 17 7.07 -5.25 -4.03
CA THR A 17 6.71 -6.18 -5.10
C THR A 17 6.85 -5.54 -6.47
N ASP A 18 7.56 -6.24 -7.34
CA ASP A 18 7.83 -5.82 -8.70
C ASP A 18 6.73 -6.33 -9.65
N HIS A 19 6.62 -7.65 -9.76
CA HIS A 19 5.62 -8.35 -10.55
C HIS A 19 5.42 -9.79 -10.03
N ILE A 20 4.33 -10.41 -10.46
CA ILE A 20 3.98 -11.81 -10.21
C ILE A 20 4.57 -12.67 -11.32
N ILE A 21 5.18 -13.78 -10.94
CA ILE A 21 5.80 -14.73 -11.86
C ILE A 21 4.77 -15.79 -12.25
N PHE A 22 4.69 -16.08 -13.55
CA PHE A 22 3.77 -17.05 -14.11
C PHE A 22 4.48 -18.24 -14.78
N ALA A 23 3.89 -19.42 -14.65
CA ALA A 23 4.16 -20.59 -15.47
C ALA A 23 2.91 -20.87 -16.33
N GLY A 24 2.94 -20.43 -17.59
CA GLY A 24 1.74 -20.35 -18.42
C GLY A 24 0.73 -19.39 -17.79
N LYS A 25 -0.46 -19.89 -17.43
CA LYS A 25 -1.50 -19.09 -16.75
C LYS A 25 -1.53 -19.25 -15.22
N ARG A 26 -0.60 -20.02 -14.64
CA ARG A 26 -0.54 -20.24 -13.19
C ARG A 26 0.46 -19.28 -12.56
N ALA A 27 0.03 -18.49 -11.58
CA ALA A 27 0.93 -17.73 -10.71
C ALA A 27 1.74 -18.71 -9.85
N VAL A 28 3.07 -18.55 -9.83
CA VAL A 28 4.01 -19.45 -9.14
C VAL A 28 4.89 -18.73 -8.13
N GLY A 29 4.74 -17.42 -7.97
CA GLY A 29 5.55 -16.61 -7.06
C GLY A 29 5.54 -15.14 -7.41
N ASP A 30 6.43 -14.39 -6.79
CA ASP A 30 6.64 -12.97 -7.01
C ASP A 30 8.12 -12.61 -6.92
N GLU A 31 8.47 -11.52 -7.59
CA GLU A 31 9.76 -10.85 -7.45
C GLU A 31 9.56 -9.49 -6.78
N TRP A 32 10.50 -9.08 -5.93
CA TRP A 32 10.47 -7.81 -5.22
C TRP A 32 11.85 -7.20 -5.06
N LEU A 33 11.90 -5.89 -4.82
CA LEU A 33 13.12 -5.16 -4.45
C LEU A 33 13.15 -4.97 -2.93
N GLU A 34 14.30 -5.24 -2.32
CA GLU A 34 14.49 -5.15 -0.86
C GLU A 34 15.27 -3.88 -0.51
N GLY A 35 14.65 -2.97 0.26
CA GLY A 35 15.26 -1.71 0.66
C GLY A 35 15.69 -0.87 -0.54
N GLU A 36 16.99 -0.56 -0.63
CA GLU A 36 17.60 0.20 -1.74
C GLU A 36 18.21 -0.72 -2.82
N SER A 37 18.06 -2.05 -2.69
CA SER A 37 18.60 -3.00 -3.67
C SER A 37 17.90 -2.87 -5.01
N THR A 38 18.69 -2.83 -6.08
CA THR A 38 18.19 -2.94 -7.46
C THR A 38 18.17 -4.39 -7.96
N ILE A 39 18.69 -5.34 -7.18
CA ILE A 39 18.68 -6.76 -7.50
C ILE A 39 17.38 -7.36 -6.92
N PRO A 40 16.52 -7.96 -7.75
CA PRO A 40 15.28 -8.58 -7.27
C PRO A 40 15.55 -9.81 -6.41
N SER A 41 14.82 -9.90 -5.31
CA SER A 41 14.60 -11.13 -4.55
C SER A 41 13.34 -11.83 -5.05
N LYS A 42 13.22 -13.13 -4.78
CA LYS A 42 12.15 -13.97 -5.31
C LYS A 42 11.61 -14.94 -4.26
N ALA A 43 10.31 -15.18 -4.31
CA ALA A 43 9.63 -16.23 -3.57
C ALA A 43 8.78 -17.06 -4.50
N THR A 44 8.60 -18.33 -4.16
CA THR A 44 7.73 -19.24 -4.88
C THR A 44 6.50 -19.58 -4.04
N ALA A 45 5.37 -19.70 -4.70
CA ALA A 45 4.08 -20.02 -4.10
C ALA A 45 3.64 -21.43 -4.52
N ASN A 46 3.54 -22.34 -3.54
CA ASN A 46 3.09 -23.72 -3.78
C ASN A 46 1.60 -23.81 -4.14
N LYS A 47 0.79 -22.86 -3.67
CA LYS A 47 -0.68 -22.88 -3.83
C LYS A 47 -1.16 -21.69 -4.63
N GLU A 48 -1.08 -20.50 -4.04
CA GLU A 48 -1.72 -19.28 -4.52
C GLU A 48 -0.84 -18.06 -4.21
N VAL A 49 -1.01 -17.01 -5.00
CA VAL A 49 -0.49 -15.66 -4.75
C VAL A 49 -1.70 -14.75 -4.56
N LEU A 50 -1.76 -14.04 -3.44
CA LEU A 50 -2.84 -13.10 -3.14
C LEU A 50 -2.30 -11.67 -3.27
N LEU A 51 -2.78 -10.94 -4.28
CA LEU A 51 -2.36 -9.56 -4.52
C LEU A 51 -3.24 -8.59 -3.73
N CYS A 52 -2.65 -7.94 -2.72
CA CYS A 52 -3.35 -7.04 -1.80
C CYS A 52 -2.69 -5.65 -1.74
N ALA A 53 -2.21 -5.12 -2.87
CA ALA A 53 -1.45 -3.87 -2.94
C ALA A 53 -2.33 -2.61 -3.00
N GLY A 54 -3.64 -2.73 -2.74
CA GLY A 54 -4.61 -1.63 -2.80
C GLY A 54 -5.01 -1.24 -4.23
N ALA A 55 -5.96 -0.30 -4.35
CA ALA A 55 -6.59 0.07 -5.62
C ALA A 55 -5.63 0.70 -6.64
N ILE A 56 -4.54 1.33 -6.17
CA ILE A 56 -3.57 2.01 -7.03
C ILE A 56 -2.46 1.06 -7.51
N ALA A 57 -1.81 0.32 -6.60
CA ALA A 57 -0.64 -0.48 -6.97
C ALA A 57 -0.99 -1.87 -7.51
N SER A 58 -2.13 -2.46 -7.12
CA SER A 58 -2.52 -3.79 -7.63
C SER A 58 -2.68 -3.84 -9.16
N PRO A 59 -3.40 -2.91 -9.84
CA PRO A 59 -3.49 -2.96 -11.29
C PRO A 59 -2.14 -2.76 -11.98
N GLN A 60 -1.27 -1.92 -11.43
CA GLN A 60 0.10 -1.75 -11.95
C GLN A 60 0.89 -3.05 -11.87
N ILE A 61 0.88 -3.73 -10.72
CA ILE A 61 1.59 -5.01 -10.55
C ILE A 61 1.04 -6.05 -11.52
N LEU A 62 -0.29 -6.16 -11.69
CA LEU A 62 -0.90 -7.06 -12.67
C LEU A 62 -0.44 -6.77 -14.10
N GLN A 63 -0.46 -5.50 -14.52
CA GLN A 63 -0.01 -5.09 -15.84
C GLN A 63 1.46 -5.46 -16.06
N ARG A 64 2.35 -5.15 -15.11
CA ARG A 64 3.76 -5.54 -15.15
C ARG A 64 3.99 -7.05 -15.18
N SER A 65 3.03 -7.82 -14.66
CA SER A 65 3.03 -9.28 -14.68
C SER A 65 2.45 -9.87 -15.98
N GLY A 66 2.09 -9.04 -16.96
CA GLY A 66 1.49 -9.48 -18.21
C GLY A 66 -0.03 -9.70 -18.17
N VAL A 67 -0.72 -9.20 -17.14
CA VAL A 67 -2.19 -9.30 -17.01
C VAL A 67 -2.81 -7.91 -17.18
N GLY A 68 -3.43 -7.65 -18.32
CA GLY A 68 -3.96 -6.33 -18.65
C GLY A 68 -4.35 -6.18 -20.11
N ASN A 69 -4.56 -4.94 -20.56
CA ASN A 69 -4.83 -4.63 -21.97
C ASN A 69 -3.58 -4.93 -22.84
N PRO A 70 -3.63 -5.88 -23.79
CA PRO A 70 -2.49 -6.25 -24.63
C PRO A 70 -1.85 -5.06 -25.36
N GLU A 71 -2.65 -4.13 -25.87
CA GLU A 71 -2.16 -2.96 -26.61
C GLU A 71 -1.33 -2.03 -25.73
N LEU A 72 -1.71 -1.88 -24.46
CA LEU A 72 -0.94 -1.13 -23.47
C LEU A 72 0.33 -1.88 -23.10
N LEU A 73 0.23 -3.19 -22.82
CA LEU A 73 1.37 -4.01 -22.39
C LEU A 73 2.47 -4.06 -23.45
N TRP A 74 2.11 -4.15 -24.73
CA TRP A 74 3.08 -4.14 -25.83
C TRP A 74 3.83 -2.82 -25.98
N GLN A 75 3.25 -1.68 -25.58
CA GLN A 75 3.95 -0.39 -25.61
C GLN A 75 5.12 -0.34 -24.60
N PHE A 76 5.11 -1.21 -23.60
CA PHE A 76 6.15 -1.31 -22.58
C PHE A 76 6.96 -2.61 -22.68
N ASP A 77 6.90 -3.31 -23.82
CA ASP A 77 7.58 -4.59 -24.05
C ASP A 77 7.25 -5.67 -23.01
N ILE A 78 6.03 -5.64 -22.45
CA ILE A 78 5.57 -6.62 -21.46
C ILE A 78 4.89 -7.79 -22.18
N PRO A 79 5.37 -9.04 -22.02
CA PRO A 79 4.71 -10.21 -22.57
C PRO A 79 3.32 -10.42 -21.95
N VAL A 80 2.32 -10.70 -22.80
CA VAL A 80 0.94 -10.91 -22.35
C VAL A 80 0.78 -12.35 -21.82
N VAL A 81 0.46 -12.45 -20.53
CA VAL A 81 0.05 -13.69 -19.85
C VAL A 81 -1.46 -13.89 -19.97
N HIS A 82 -2.23 -12.82 -19.77
CA HIS A 82 -3.68 -12.84 -19.86
C HIS A 82 -4.23 -11.49 -20.35
N ASP A 83 -4.96 -11.53 -21.46
CA ASP A 83 -5.72 -10.40 -21.98
C ASP A 83 -6.90 -10.10 -21.04
N LEU A 84 -6.81 -8.97 -20.33
CA LEU A 84 -7.82 -8.50 -19.38
C LEU A 84 -7.84 -6.96 -19.37
N PRO A 85 -8.51 -6.32 -20.33
CA PRO A 85 -8.38 -4.87 -20.55
C PRO A 85 -9.00 -4.02 -19.43
N GLY A 86 -9.79 -4.60 -18.52
CA GLY A 86 -10.32 -3.89 -17.36
C GLY A 86 -9.31 -3.66 -16.22
N VAL A 87 -8.10 -4.24 -16.29
CA VAL A 87 -7.07 -4.01 -15.26
C VAL A 87 -6.56 -2.57 -15.34
N GLY A 88 -6.77 -1.82 -14.25
CA GLY A 88 -6.40 -0.40 -14.15
C GLY A 88 -7.53 0.57 -14.49
N GLU A 89 -8.64 0.05 -15.00
CA GLU A 89 -9.83 0.83 -15.35
C GLU A 89 -10.80 0.94 -14.16
N ASN A 90 -11.83 1.78 -14.32
CA ASN A 90 -12.93 1.94 -13.36
C ASN A 90 -12.45 2.32 -11.94
N LEU A 91 -11.40 3.15 -11.85
CA LEU A 91 -11.01 3.77 -10.59
C LEU A 91 -12.15 4.66 -10.10
N GLN A 92 -12.54 4.45 -8.85
CA GLN A 92 -13.55 5.23 -8.16
C GLN A 92 -12.96 5.74 -6.86
N ASP A 93 -13.33 6.96 -6.52
CA ASP A 93 -12.94 7.59 -5.27
C ASP A 93 -14.04 8.53 -4.80
N HIS A 94 -14.01 8.87 -3.52
CA HIS A 94 -14.87 9.90 -2.98
C HIS A 94 -14.18 11.26 -3.10
N LEU A 95 -14.71 12.13 -3.97
CA LEU A 95 -14.21 13.49 -4.08
C LEU A 95 -14.41 14.24 -2.76
N GLU A 96 -13.32 14.80 -2.22
CA GLU A 96 -13.33 15.60 -1.00
C GLU A 96 -13.06 17.09 -1.29
N MET A 97 -13.75 17.98 -0.57
CA MET A 97 -13.49 19.41 -0.57
C MET A 97 -13.40 19.92 0.86
N TYR A 98 -12.30 20.61 1.18
CA TYR A 98 -12.09 21.22 2.49
C TYR A 98 -12.62 22.65 2.53
N LEU A 99 -13.56 22.91 3.44
CA LEU A 99 -14.03 24.26 3.77
C LEU A 99 -13.58 24.60 5.18
N GLN A 100 -12.80 25.67 5.31
CA GLN A 100 -12.25 26.11 6.60
C GLN A 100 -13.00 27.33 7.11
N TYR A 101 -13.37 27.31 8.39
CA TYR A 101 -14.08 28.40 9.06
C TYR A 101 -13.38 28.75 10.38
N GLU A 102 -13.36 30.04 10.71
CA GLU A 102 -12.89 30.50 12.00
C GLU A 102 -13.90 30.12 13.09
N CYS A 103 -13.40 29.51 14.18
CA CYS A 103 -14.21 29.22 15.35
C CYS A 103 -14.31 30.47 16.24
N LYS A 104 -15.53 30.82 16.67
CA LYS A 104 -15.75 31.94 17.61
C LYS A 104 -15.28 31.63 19.03
N GLU A 105 -15.20 30.35 19.37
CA GLU A 105 -14.74 29.84 20.66
C GLU A 105 -13.45 29.04 20.47
N PRO A 106 -12.58 28.94 21.50
CA PRO A 106 -11.31 28.24 21.42
C PRO A 106 -11.47 26.71 21.50
N VAL A 107 -12.33 26.15 20.65
CA VAL A 107 -12.68 24.72 20.62
C VAL A 107 -12.03 23.97 19.45
N SER A 108 -11.38 24.68 18.53
CA SER A 108 -10.71 24.06 17.39
C SER A 108 -9.44 23.32 17.84
N LEU A 109 -9.08 22.28 17.08
CA LEU A 109 -7.81 21.55 17.27
C LEU A 109 -6.60 22.29 16.67
N TYR A 110 -6.81 23.40 15.97
CA TYR A 110 -5.74 24.14 15.30
C TYR A 110 -4.56 24.52 16.23
N PRO A 111 -4.76 24.96 17.48
CA PRO A 111 -3.66 25.24 18.40
C PRO A 111 -2.78 24.01 18.67
N ALA A 112 -3.32 22.79 18.63
CA ALA A 112 -2.55 21.56 18.83
C ALA A 112 -1.52 21.31 17.72
N LEU A 113 -1.75 21.86 16.51
CA LEU A 113 -0.82 21.78 15.39
C LEU A 113 0.39 22.71 15.55
N GLN A 114 0.32 23.70 16.44
CA GLN A 114 1.46 24.59 16.69
C GLN A 114 2.58 23.82 17.37
N TRP A 115 3.79 23.86 16.81
CA TRP A 115 4.90 23.01 17.24
C TRP A 115 5.25 23.13 18.73
N TRP A 116 5.04 24.31 19.36
CA TRP A 116 5.29 24.50 20.79
C TRP A 116 4.26 23.82 21.72
N ASN A 117 3.06 23.51 21.21
CA ASN A 117 2.03 22.78 21.96
C ASN A 117 2.21 21.25 21.87
N GLN A 118 2.89 20.76 20.83
CA GLN A 118 3.09 19.34 20.56
C GLN A 118 3.88 18.59 21.66
N PRO A 119 4.94 19.14 22.30
CA PRO A 119 5.67 18.43 23.35
C PRO A 119 4.80 18.01 24.53
N LYS A 120 3.89 18.88 24.99
CA LYS A 120 2.99 18.57 26.10
C LYS A 120 1.97 17.48 25.71
N ILE A 121 1.41 17.58 24.50
CA ILE A 121 0.48 16.58 23.95
C ILE A 121 1.17 15.22 23.84
N GLY A 122 2.40 15.21 23.32
CA GLY A 122 3.22 14.00 23.22
C GLY A 122 3.53 13.38 24.59
N ALA A 123 3.86 14.20 25.59
CA ALA A 123 4.10 13.72 26.96
C ALA A 123 2.83 13.12 27.60
N GLU A 124 1.68 13.79 27.46
CA GLU A 124 0.40 13.28 27.97
C GLU A 124 0.04 11.93 27.35
N TRP A 125 0.20 11.80 26.04
CA TRP A 125 -0.03 10.53 25.35
C TRP A 125 0.99 9.45 25.76
N LEU A 126 2.27 9.78 25.82
CA LEU A 126 3.34 8.82 26.11
C LEU A 126 3.21 8.22 27.52
N PHE A 127 2.85 9.03 28.51
CA PHE A 127 2.81 8.61 29.90
C PHE A 127 1.41 8.25 30.40
N GLY A 128 0.35 8.82 29.81
CA GLY A 128 -1.03 8.60 30.22
C GLY A 128 -1.85 7.78 29.24
N GLY A 129 -1.46 7.72 27.96
CA GLY A 129 -2.30 7.15 26.89
C GLY A 129 -3.60 7.94 26.68
N THR A 130 -3.64 9.21 27.12
CA THR A 130 -4.83 10.08 27.10
C THR A 130 -4.58 11.37 26.32
N GLY A 131 -5.60 12.21 26.23
CA GLY A 131 -5.50 13.56 25.65
C GLY A 131 -5.64 13.58 24.13
N ILE A 132 -5.32 14.73 23.53
CA ILE A 132 -5.49 14.99 22.09
C ILE A 132 -4.67 14.00 21.25
N GLY A 133 -3.49 13.58 21.72
CA GLY A 133 -2.65 12.61 21.02
C GLY A 133 -3.23 11.19 20.95
N ALA A 134 -4.31 10.90 21.70
CA ALA A 134 -5.06 9.65 21.64
C ALA A 134 -6.37 9.76 20.83
N SER A 135 -6.67 10.91 20.22
CA SER A 135 -7.82 11.09 19.33
C SER A 135 -7.48 10.68 17.88
N ASN A 136 -8.50 10.26 17.13
CA ASN A 136 -8.42 9.88 15.70
C ASN A 136 -8.72 11.10 14.83
#